data_AF-A0A2T2SGY0-F1
#
_entry.id   AF-A0A2T2SGY0-F1
#
_cell.length_a   1.000
_cell.length_b   1.000
_cell.length_c   1.000
_cell.angle_alpha   90.00
_cell.angle_beta   90.00
_cell.angle_gamma   90.00
#
_symmetry.space_group_name_H-M   'P 1'
#
loop_
_entity.id
_entity.type
_entity.pdbx_description
1 polymer ?
#
loop_
_entity_poly.entity_id
_entity_poly.type
_entity_poly.pdbx_seq_one_letter_code
_entity_poly.pdbx_strand_id
1 'polypeptide(L)' 'MSDVHPARIHPLNDTARRSEGRYVLYWMQQSQRAVNNPALTYALERANDAGQPLLVVFGLMDDYP' A
#
# COMPACT_ATOMS: atom_id res chain seq x y z
N MET A 1 -0.46 11.79 -12.50
CA MET A 1 0.93 11.68 -11.99
C MET A 1 0.80 11.31 -10.52
N SER A 2 1.64 10.42 -10.00
CA SER A 2 1.57 10.00 -8.59
C SER A 2 1.86 11.20 -7.67
N ASP A 3 1.04 11.41 -6.64
CA ASP A 3 1.24 12.42 -5.59
C ASP A 3 2.40 12.04 -4.65
N VAL A 4 2.98 10.84 -4.83
CA VAL A 4 4.07 10.31 -4.02
C VAL A 4 5.38 10.39 -4.80
N HIS A 5 6.35 11.10 -4.24
CA HIS A 5 7.67 11.25 -4.86
C HIS A 5 8.35 9.87 -5.07
N PRO A 6 8.89 9.56 -6.28
CA PRO A 6 9.47 8.26 -6.60
C PRO A 6 10.52 7.75 -5.61
N ALA A 7 11.37 8.64 -5.09
CA ALA A 7 12.40 8.28 -4.10
C ALA A 7 11.83 7.79 -2.74
N ARG A 8 10.52 7.89 -2.50
CA ARG A 8 9.84 7.33 -1.31
C ARG A 8 9.42 5.88 -1.50
N ILE A 9 9.56 5.33 -2.70
CA ILE A 9 9.11 3.98 -3.05
C ILE A 9 10.35 3.10 -3.23
N HIS A 10 10.38 2.00 -2.50
CA HIS A 10 11.40 0.98 -2.64
C HIS A 10 10.75 -0.36 -3.02
N PRO A 11 10.95 -0.86 -4.26
CA PRO A 11 10.49 -2.19 -4.63
C PRO A 11 11.18 -3.26 -3.78
N LEU A 12 10.41 -4.10 -3.09
CA LEU A 12 10.94 -5.20 -2.28
C LEU A 12 11.11 -6.51 -3.05
N ASN A 13 10.54 -6.59 -4.26
CA ASN A 13 10.68 -7.70 -5.19
C ASN A 13 10.26 -7.26 -6.61
N ASP A 14 10.60 -8.09 -7.60
CA ASP A 14 10.31 -7.85 -9.03
C ASP A 14 9.19 -8.77 -9.57
N THR A 15 8.29 -9.23 -8.71
CA THR A 15 7.21 -10.13 -9.13
C THR A 15 6.11 -9.36 -9.84
N ALA A 16 5.69 -9.85 -11.01
CA ALA A 16 4.57 -9.26 -11.75
C ALA A 16 3.27 -9.29 -10.91
N ARG A 17 2.42 -8.28 -11.12
CA ARG A 17 1.09 -8.25 -10.49
C ARG A 17 0.27 -9.46 -10.94
N ARG A 18 -0.48 -10.07 -10.01
CA ARG A 18 -1.38 -11.17 -10.34
C ARG A 18 -2.54 -10.64 -11.19
N SER A 19 -2.75 -11.23 -12.36
CA SER A 19 -3.87 -10.90 -13.27
C SER A 19 -5.23 -11.10 -12.62
N GLU A 20 -5.36 -12.09 -11.74
CA GLU A 20 -6.59 -12.41 -10.99
C GLU A 20 -6.60 -11.76 -9.58
N GLY A 21 -5.77 -10.74 -9.35
CA GLY A 21 -5.74 -10.01 -8.09
C GLY A 21 -7.08 -9.31 -7.84
N ARG A 22 -7.67 -9.56 -6.66
CA ARG A 22 -8.99 -8.99 -6.27
C ARG A 22 -8.91 -7.69 -5.48
N TYR A 23 -7.71 -7.28 -5.07
CA TYR A 23 -7.47 -6.08 -4.27
C TYR A 23 -5.99 -5.68 -4.33
N VAL A 24 -5.73 -4.42 -3.98
CA VAL A 24 -4.43 -3.96 -3.51
C VAL A 24 -4.43 -3.98 -1.99
N LEU A 25 -3.37 -4.49 -1.37
CA LEU A 25 -3.23 -4.55 0.08
C LEU A 25 -2.19 -3.55 0.54
N TYR A 26 -2.59 -2.62 1.41
CA TYR A 26 -1.67 -1.80 2.18
C TYR A 26 -1.50 -2.40 3.57
N TRP A 27 -0.33 -2.97 3.83
CA TRP A 27 0.07 -3.34 5.17
C TRP A 27 0.58 -2.11 5.93
N MET A 28 -0.26 -1.63 6.83
CA MET A 28 0.04 -0.51 7.71
C MET A 28 0.73 -1.02 8.98
N GLN A 29 1.88 -0.44 9.32
CA GLN A 29 2.58 -0.70 10.57
C GLN A 29 2.83 0.61 11.32
N GLN A 30 3.76 1.44 10.86
CA GLN A 30 4.19 2.62 11.61
C GLN A 30 3.26 3.84 11.47
N SER A 31 2.60 4.01 10.32
CA SER A 31 1.80 5.21 10.02
C SER A 31 0.29 4.96 10.16
N GLN A 32 -0.18 4.77 11.40
CA GLN A 32 -1.59 4.53 11.75
C GLN A 32 -2.46 5.80 11.62
N ARG A 33 -2.53 6.36 10.41
CA ARG A 33 -3.34 7.55 10.09
C ARG A 33 -3.85 7.50 8.66
N ALA A 34 -5.05 8.05 8.44
CA ALA A 34 -5.65 8.16 7.11
C ALA A 34 -5.22 9.43 6.36
N VAL A 35 -4.86 10.49 7.08
CA VAL A 35 -4.50 11.79 6.49
C VAL A 35 -2.98 11.94 6.45
N ASN A 36 -2.46 12.54 5.37
CA ASN A 36 -1.02 12.78 5.17
C ASN A 36 -0.18 11.50 5.34
N ASN A 37 -0.63 10.40 4.73
CA ASN A 37 0.03 9.10 4.74
C ASN A 37 0.48 8.73 3.31
N PRO A 38 1.74 9.01 2.93
CA PRO A 38 2.20 8.78 1.56
C PRO A 38 2.09 7.31 1.12
N ALA A 39 2.24 6.35 2.04
CA ALA A 39 2.08 4.94 1.72
C ALA A 39 0.62 4.58 1.42
N LEU A 40 -0.33 5.17 2.17
CA LEU A 40 -1.76 5.03 1.87
C LEU A 40 -2.12 5.67 0.52
N THR A 41 -1.64 6.90 0.26
CA THR A 41 -1.85 7.59 -1.02
C THR A 41 -1.32 6.75 -2.18
N TYR A 42 -0.10 6.22 -2.06
CA TYR A 42 0.48 5.35 -3.08
C TYR A 42 -0.36 4.10 -3.32
N ALA A 43 -0.82 3.44 -2.25
CA ALA A 43 -1.64 2.23 -2.37
C ALA A 43 -3.00 2.52 -3.03
N LEU A 44 -3.62 3.65 -2.70
CA LEU A 44 -4.88 4.10 -3.32
C LEU A 44 -4.71 4.33 -4.83
N GLU A 45 -3.64 5.00 -5.24
CA GLU A 45 -3.36 5.17 -6.67
C GLU A 45 -3.17 3.83 -7.38
N ARG A 46 -2.44 2.89 -6.77
CA ARG A 46 -2.25 1.55 -7.35
C ARG A 46 -3.56 0.76 -7.44
N ALA A 47 -4.46 0.93 -6.47
CA ALA A 47 -5.79 0.33 -6.48
C ALA A 47 -6.64 0.92 -7.61
N ASN A 48 -6.63 2.25 -7.76
CA ASN A 48 -7.30 2.96 -8.84
C ASN A 48 -6.77 2.54 -10.22
N ASP A 49 -5.45 2.50 -10.41
CA ASP A 49 -4.80 2.06 -11.66
C ASP A 49 -5.20 0.62 -12.02
N ALA A 50 -5.42 -0.24 -11.02
CA ALA A 50 -5.83 -1.62 -11.21
C ALA A 50 -7.36 -1.81 -11.34
N GLY A 51 -8.16 -0.77 -11.06
CA GLY A 51 -9.62 -0.90 -10.95
C GLY A 51 -10.05 -1.88 -9.85
N GLN A 52 -9.24 -2.05 -8.80
CA GLN A 52 -9.48 -2.99 -7.71
C GLN A 52 -9.70 -2.25 -6.39
N PRO A 53 -10.43 -2.84 -5.43
CA PRO A 53 -10.54 -2.27 -4.09
C PRO A 53 -9.19 -2.21 -3.37
N LEU A 54 -9.01 -1.19 -2.53
CA LEU A 54 -7.90 -1.09 -1.58
C LEU A 54 -8.33 -1.66 -0.23
N LEU A 55 -7.56 -2.62 0.28
CA LEU A 55 -7.68 -3.10 1.65
C LEU A 55 -6.50 -2.60 2.47
N VAL A 56 -6.77 -2.18 3.71
CA VAL A 56 -5.73 -1.80 4.68
C VAL A 56 -5.74 -2.82 5.80
N VAL A 57 -4.57 -3.39 6.09
CA VAL A 57 -4.39 -4.33 7.21
C VAL A 57 -3.38 -3.78 8.20
N PHE A 58 -3.68 -3.93 9.48
CA PHE A 58 -2.76 -3.67 10.56
C PHE A 58 -2.56 -4.97 11.35
N GLY A 59 -1.33 -5.44 11.45
CA GLY A 59 -0.99 -6.64 12.20
C GLY A 59 -0.67 -6.30 13.65
N LEU A 60 -1.41 -6.88 14.59
CA LEU A 60 -1.03 -6.89 16.01
C LEU A 60 -0.11 -8.09 16.23
N MET A 61 1.06 -7.86 16.80
CA MET A 61 1.97 -8.93 17.22
C MET A 61 2.18 -8.83 18.73
N ASP A 62 2.17 -9.97 19.41
CA ASP A 62 2.28 -10.05 20.88
C ASP A 62 3.63 -9.52 21.41
N ASP A 63 4.64 -9.42 20.53
CA ASP A 63 6.00 -8.97 20.80
C ASP A 63 6.30 -7.55 20.32
N TYR A 64 5.28 -6.76 19.95
CA TYR A 64 5.44 -5.37 19.51
C TYR A 64 5.29 -4.38 20.70
N PRO A 65 6.06 -3.27 20.79
CA PRO A 65 6.91 -2.67 19.76
C PRO A 65 8.29 -3.31 19.58
#